data_AF-A0A521S1T5-F1
#
_entry.id   AF-A0A521S1T5-F1
#
_cell.length_a   1.000
_cell.length_b   1.000
_cell.length_c   1.000
_cell.angle_alpha   90.00
_cell.angle_beta   90.00
_cell.angle_gamma   90.00
#
_symmetry.space_group_name_H-M   'P 1'
#
loop_
_entity.id
_entity.type
_entity.pdbx_description
1 polymer ?
#
loop_
_entity_poly.entity_id
_entity_poly.type
_entity_poly.pdbx_seq_one_letter_code
_entity_poly.pdbx_strand_id
1 'polypeptide(L)'
;MTMHRRPVGRARLLAAIAAVVVAVGCLLPWWSVGCEGCVPTIGGNAFDGFGILVFVAALATIAFVTLPYAAERPIGVDRWPAYAILAAIGWVGFGLRILELVGLRAFIFDQPTDVFTRGPGLWLTGIGLVMLARATYEVFREPPRY
;
A
#
# COMPACT_ATOMS: atom_id res chain seq x y z
N MET A 1 35.96 -0.66 -14.28
CA MET A 1 35.20 -0.47 -13.02
C MET A 1 33.95 -1.33 -13.09
N THR A 2 34.02 -2.55 -12.54
CA THR A 2 32.87 -3.45 -12.45
C THR A 2 32.05 -3.03 -11.23
N MET A 3 30.94 -2.32 -11.46
CA MET A 3 29.93 -2.10 -10.42
C MET A 3 29.43 -3.47 -9.93
N HIS A 4 29.86 -3.89 -8.74
CA HIS A 4 29.29 -5.04 -8.08
C HIS A 4 27.91 -4.63 -7.54
N ARG A 5 26.90 -4.61 -8.41
CA ARG A 5 25.50 -4.39 -8.02
C ARG A 5 25.12 -5.50 -7.05
N ARG A 6 24.90 -5.15 -5.77
CA ARG A 6 24.28 -6.08 -4.82
C ARG A 6 22.94 -6.51 -5.41
N PRO A 7 22.70 -7.82 -5.65
CA PRO A 7 21.44 -8.26 -6.22
C PRO A 7 20.29 -7.85 -5.31
N VAL A 8 19.19 -7.39 -5.90
CA VAL A 8 17.97 -7.08 -5.15
C VAL A 8 17.44 -8.37 -4.57
N GLY A 9 17.45 -8.48 -3.23
CA GLY A 9 16.88 -9.63 -2.55
C GLY A 9 15.41 -9.78 -2.90
N ARG A 10 14.95 -11.01 -3.07
CA ARG A 10 13.55 -11.32 -3.44
C ARG A 10 12.53 -10.60 -2.55
N ALA A 11 12.80 -10.51 -1.24
CA ALA A 11 11.93 -9.83 -0.30
C ALA A 11 11.80 -8.32 -0.59
N ARG A 12 12.89 -7.65 -0.99
CA ARG A 12 12.88 -6.23 -1.35
C ARG A 12 12.18 -5.97 -2.68
N LEU A 13 12.32 -6.89 -3.64
CA LEU A 13 11.57 -6.81 -4.89
C LEU A 13 10.07 -6.92 -4.61
N LEU A 14 9.66 -7.86 -3.74
CA LEU A 14 8.26 -7.99 -3.34
C LEU A 14 7.76 -6.73 -2.63
N ALA A 15 8.55 -6.13 -1.73
CA ALA A 15 8.20 -4.88 -1.06
C ALA A 15 8.03 -3.72 -2.06
N ALA A 16 8.90 -3.61 -3.07
CA ALA A 16 8.78 -2.59 -4.12
C ALA A 16 7.51 -2.78 -4.95
N ILE A 17 7.23 -4.01 -5.39
CA ILE A 17 6.00 -4.30 -6.15
C ILE A 17 4.77 -3.99 -5.29
N ALA A 18 4.78 -4.41 -4.03
CA ALA A 18 3.70 -4.12 -3.09
C ALA A 18 3.46 -2.61 -2.97
N ALA A 19 4.53 -1.82 -2.80
CA ALA A 19 4.44 -0.37 -2.69
C ALA A 19 3.87 0.28 -3.96
N VAL A 20 4.26 -0.20 -5.15
CA VAL A 20 3.70 0.29 -6.42
C VAL A 20 2.21 -0.06 -6.52
N VAL A 21 1.83 -1.30 -6.20
CA VAL A 21 0.43 -1.74 -6.20
C VAL A 21 -0.42 -0.88 -5.25
N VAL A 22 0.08 -0.62 -4.03
CA VAL A 22 -0.58 0.27 -3.08
C VAL A 22 -0.69 1.69 -3.63
N ALA A 23 0.39 2.25 -4.18
CA ALA A 23 0.38 3.61 -4.71
C ALA A 23 -0.65 3.77 -5.85
N VAL A 24 -0.71 2.81 -6.77
CA VAL A 24 -1.73 2.78 -7.84
C VAL A 24 -3.13 2.63 -7.25
N GLY A 25 -3.30 1.75 -6.26
CA GLY A 25 -4.57 1.57 -5.55
C GLY A 25 -5.07 2.84 -4.86
N CYS A 26 -4.16 3.67 -4.35
CA CYS A 26 -4.50 4.95 -3.72
C CYS A 26 -5.00 6.00 -4.73
N LEU A 27 -4.60 5.93 -6.00
CA LEU A 27 -5.06 6.86 -7.04
C LEU A 27 -6.45 6.50 -7.58
N LEU A 28 -6.81 5.21 -7.53
CA LEU A 28 -8.08 4.69 -8.00
C LEU A 28 -9.24 5.05 -7.05
N PRO A 29 -10.50 5.04 -7.53
CA PRO A 29 -11.67 5.22 -6.68
C PRO A 29 -11.73 4.18 -5.56
N TRP A 30 -11.81 4.65 -4.31
CA TRP A 30 -12.04 3.80 -3.14
C TRP A 30 -13.52 3.64 -2.88
N TRP A 31 -14.31 4.64 -3.27
CA TRP A 31 -15.75 4.60 -3.23
C TRP A 31 -16.31 5.46 -4.35
N SER A 32 -17.49 5.10 -4.83
CA SER A 32 -18.27 5.88 -5.77
C SER A 32 -19.74 5.59 -5.57
N VAL A 33 -20.58 6.62 -5.70
CA VAL A 33 -22.03 6.58 -5.58
C VAL A 33 -22.65 7.36 -6.74
N GLY A 34 -23.86 6.98 -7.15
CA GLY A 34 -24.53 7.55 -8.32
C GLY A 34 -24.68 6.55 -9.46
N CYS A 35 -25.32 6.97 -10.54
CA CYS A 35 -25.67 6.14 -11.68
C CYS A 35 -25.63 6.98 -12.97
N GLU A 36 -25.17 6.37 -14.07
CA GLU A 36 -25.30 6.98 -15.39
C GLU A 36 -26.79 7.23 -15.71
N GLY A 37 -27.14 8.49 -15.95
CA GLY A 37 -28.49 8.91 -16.34
C GLY A 37 -29.44 9.27 -15.19
N CYS A 38 -29.04 9.15 -13.92
CA CYS A 38 -29.85 9.61 -12.80
C CYS A 38 -29.13 10.64 -11.92
N VAL A 39 -28.31 10.21 -10.95
CA VAL A 39 -27.54 11.12 -10.08
C VAL A 39 -26.08 11.12 -10.54
N PRO A 40 -25.44 12.29 -10.71
CA PRO A 40 -24.03 12.38 -11.10
C PRO A 40 -23.16 11.50 -10.20
N THR A 41 -22.23 10.77 -10.81
CA THR A 41 -21.32 9.89 -10.08
C THR A 41 -20.37 10.75 -9.24
N ILE A 42 -20.46 10.60 -7.92
CA ILE A 42 -19.55 11.22 -6.96
C ILE A 42 -18.70 10.11 -6.38
N GLY A 43 -17.41 10.36 -6.20
CA GLY A 43 -16.53 9.38 -5.58
C GLY A 43 -15.30 10.05 -5.00
N GLY A 44 -14.50 9.22 -4.35
CA GLY A 44 -13.26 9.65 -3.75
C GLY A 44 -12.23 8.54 -3.72
N ASN A 45 -10.99 8.92 -3.50
CA ASN A 45 -9.85 8.00 -3.45
C ASN A 45 -9.21 8.00 -2.06
N ALA A 46 -7.96 7.54 -1.96
CA ALA A 46 -7.26 7.48 -0.69
C ALA A 46 -7.02 8.87 -0.05
N PHE A 47 -6.97 9.94 -0.84
CA PHE A 47 -6.60 11.28 -0.36
C PHE A 47 -7.74 12.01 0.37
N ASP A 48 -8.97 11.51 0.26
CA ASP A 48 -10.14 12.10 0.90
C ASP A 48 -10.29 11.65 2.37
N GLY A 49 -9.26 11.84 3.20
CA GLY A 49 -9.27 11.48 4.63
C GLY A 49 -8.03 10.68 5.07
N PHE A 50 -8.23 9.68 5.93
CA PHE A 50 -7.13 8.89 6.51
C PHE A 50 -6.40 7.95 5.54
N GLY A 51 -6.93 7.74 4.33
CA GLY A 51 -6.30 6.89 3.32
C GLY A 51 -4.93 7.42 2.86
N ILE A 52 -4.63 8.71 3.06
CA ILE A 52 -3.32 9.30 2.76
C ILE A 52 -2.17 8.61 3.51
N LEU A 53 -2.43 8.08 4.71
CA LEU A 53 -1.44 7.34 5.49
C LEU A 53 -0.93 6.10 4.74
N VAL A 54 -1.81 5.47 3.97
CA VAL A 54 -1.49 4.29 3.16
C VAL A 54 -0.59 4.67 1.98
N PHE A 55 -0.86 5.81 1.34
CA PHE A 55 -0.02 6.36 0.30
C PHE A 55 1.37 6.76 0.82
N VAL A 56 1.43 7.42 1.98
CA VAL A 56 2.70 7.78 2.63
C VAL A 56 3.51 6.52 2.99
N ALA A 57 2.86 5.47 3.51
CA ALA A 57 3.52 4.20 3.78
C ALA A 57 4.09 3.54 2.50
N ALA A 58 3.37 3.62 1.37
CA ALA A 58 3.86 3.14 0.09
C ALA A 58 5.09 3.93 -0.39
N LEU A 59 5.04 5.27 -0.35
CA LEU A 59 6.18 6.11 -0.72
C LEU A 59 7.39 5.86 0.18
N ALA A 60 7.19 5.75 1.49
CA ALA A 60 8.24 5.41 2.43
C ALA A 60 8.83 4.03 2.14
N THR A 61 8.00 3.06 1.72
CA THR A 61 8.49 1.72 1.33
C THR A 61 9.35 1.80 0.07
N ILE A 62 8.95 2.57 -0.94
CA ILE A 62 9.78 2.79 -2.14
C ILE A 62 11.10 3.42 -1.73
N ALA A 63 11.08 4.46 -0.89
CA ALA A 63 12.28 5.09 -0.38
C ALA A 63 13.17 4.09 0.37
N PHE A 64 12.61 3.24 1.23
CA PHE A 64 13.36 2.26 2.01
C PHE A 64 14.00 1.17 1.13
N VAL A 65 13.36 0.80 0.03
CA VAL A 65 13.93 -0.14 -0.92
C VAL A 65 15.05 0.51 -1.73
N THR A 66 14.95 1.80 -2.09
CA THR A 66 15.96 2.49 -2.92
C THR A 66 17.17 3.00 -2.12
N LEU A 67 16.96 3.40 -0.85
CA LEU A 67 17.99 4.01 0.00
C LEU A 67 19.29 3.20 0.11
N PRO A 68 19.28 1.87 0.34
CA PRO A 68 20.50 1.07 0.45
C PRO A 68 21.32 1.00 -0.84
N TYR A 69 20.73 1.31 -1.99
CA TYR A 69 21.43 1.38 -3.28
C TYR A 69 22.03 2.76 -3.55
N ALA A 70 21.53 3.80 -2.87
CA ALA A 70 22.02 5.16 -2.98
C ALA A 70 23.11 5.50 -1.94
N ALA A 71 23.18 4.76 -0.82
CA ALA A 71 24.16 5.01 0.23
C ALA A 71 25.38 4.08 0.16
N GLU A 72 26.56 4.61 0.49
CA GLU A 72 27.81 3.84 0.58
C GLU A 72 27.95 3.02 1.86
N ARG A 73 27.05 3.19 2.84
CA ARG A 73 27.11 2.58 4.17
C ARG A 73 25.83 1.78 4.49
N PRO A 74 25.92 0.72 5.32
CA PRO A 74 24.73 -0.01 5.76
C PRO A 74 23.81 0.90 6.57
N ILE A 75 22.52 0.93 6.20
CA ILE A 75 21.51 1.80 6.82
C ILE A 75 20.60 0.95 7.70
N GLY A 76 20.27 1.43 8.91
CA GLY A 76 19.38 0.71 9.84
C GLY A 76 17.96 0.44 9.31
N VAL A 77 17.54 1.16 8.27
CA VAL A 77 16.29 0.97 7.52
C VAL A 77 16.23 -0.40 6.83
N ASP A 78 17.37 -1.04 6.63
CA ASP A 78 17.46 -2.35 5.96
C ASP A 78 17.01 -3.53 6.82
N ARG A 79 16.40 -3.25 7.97
CA ARG A 79 15.99 -4.25 8.96
C ARG A 79 14.48 -4.45 8.91
N TRP A 80 14.04 -5.66 9.22
CA TRP A 80 12.63 -6.04 9.26
C TRP A 80 11.72 -5.09 10.08
N PRO A 81 12.14 -4.45 11.20
CA PRO A 81 11.26 -3.58 11.96
C PRO A 81 10.81 -2.35 11.17
N ALA A 82 11.66 -1.84 10.28
CA ALA A 82 11.32 -0.68 9.44
C ALA A 82 10.15 -1.00 8.50
N TYR A 83 10.22 -2.14 7.81
CA TYR A 83 9.13 -2.64 6.96
C TYR A 83 7.89 -3.02 7.76
N ALA A 84 8.05 -3.54 8.98
CA ALA A 84 6.92 -3.88 9.87
C ALA A 84 6.16 -2.63 10.32
N ILE A 85 6.87 -1.55 10.66
CA ILE A 85 6.25 -0.26 11.02
C ILE A 85 5.48 0.30 9.82
N LEU A 86 6.05 0.28 8.61
CA LEU A 86 5.36 0.75 7.41
C LEU A 86 4.11 -0.09 7.10
N ALA A 87 4.19 -1.41 7.21
CA ALA A 87 3.04 -2.30 7.04
C ALA A 87 1.96 -2.00 8.09
N ALA A 88 2.34 -1.80 9.35
CA ALA A 88 1.40 -1.47 10.42
C ALA A 88 0.72 -0.10 10.18
N ILE A 89 1.47 0.94 9.80
CA ILE A 89 0.91 2.24 9.45
C ILE A 89 -0.07 2.12 8.27
N GLY A 90 0.31 1.36 7.24
CA GLY A 90 -0.55 1.09 6.08
C GLY A 90 -1.86 0.41 6.46
N TRP A 91 -1.81 -0.65 7.26
CA TRP A 91 -3.02 -1.35 7.73
C TRP A 91 -3.88 -0.51 8.65
N VAL A 92 -3.28 0.27 9.56
CA VAL A 92 -4.02 1.18 10.45
C VAL A 92 -4.70 2.27 9.64
N GLY A 93 -3.99 2.93 8.71
CA GLY A 93 -4.56 3.96 7.84
C GLY A 93 -5.71 3.41 6.98
N PHE A 94 -5.53 2.22 6.42
CA PHE A 94 -6.55 1.52 5.64
C PHE A 94 -7.79 1.19 6.48
N GLY A 95 -7.59 0.63 7.68
CA GLY A 95 -8.67 0.30 8.61
C GLY A 95 -9.46 1.53 9.07
N LEU A 96 -8.76 2.60 9.46
CA LEU A 96 -9.41 3.87 9.84
C LEU A 96 -10.27 4.43 8.70
N ARG A 97 -9.76 4.37 7.46
CA ARG A 97 -10.51 4.82 6.30
C ARG A 97 -11.73 3.94 6.02
N ILE A 98 -11.64 2.62 6.19
CA ILE A 98 -12.81 1.75 6.08
C ILE A 98 -13.87 2.13 7.12
N LEU A 99 -13.48 2.34 8.38
CA LEU A 99 -14.41 2.73 9.44
C LEU A 99 -15.11 4.07 9.13
N GLU A 100 -14.36 5.04 8.58
CA GLU A 100 -14.90 6.32 8.13
C GLU A 100 -15.93 6.14 7.00
N LEU A 101 -15.59 5.35 5.97
CA LEU A 101 -16.49 5.08 4.84
C LEU A 101 -17.75 4.31 5.25
N VAL A 102 -17.62 3.38 6.22
CA VAL A 102 -18.78 2.71 6.83
C VAL A 102 -19.67 3.73 7.55
N GLY A 103 -19.08 4.63 8.34
CA GLY A 103 -19.82 5.69 9.02
C GLY A 103 -20.55 6.65 8.07
N LEU A 104 -19.94 6.95 6.91
CA LEU A 104 -20.53 7.75 5.84
C LEU A 104 -21.54 6.99 4.97
N ARG A 105 -21.79 5.71 5.25
CA ARG A 105 -22.67 4.84 4.47
C ARG A 105 -22.27 4.71 2.99
N ALA A 106 -20.97 4.82 2.70
CA ALA A 106 -20.43 4.74 1.34
C ALA A 106 -20.52 3.33 0.73
N PHE A 107 -20.73 2.30 1.56
CA PHE A 107 -20.86 0.90 1.15
C PHE A 107 -22.31 0.42 0.99
N ILE A 108 -23.26 1.34 0.77
CA ILE A 108 -24.62 0.96 0.39
C ILE A 108 -24.63 0.62 -1.09
N PHE A 109 -24.82 -0.67 -1.36
CA PHE A 109 -24.79 -1.24 -2.70
C PHE A 109 -26.12 -1.90 -3.02
N ASP A 110 -26.54 -1.78 -4.28
CA ASP A 110 -27.75 -2.44 -4.79
C ASP A 110 -27.46 -3.92 -5.03
N GLN A 111 -26.23 -4.25 -5.47
CA GLN A 111 -25.76 -5.61 -5.68
C GLN A 111 -24.47 -5.88 -4.90
N PRO A 112 -24.27 -7.10 -4.36
CA PRO A 112 -23.03 -7.44 -3.63
C PRO A 112 -21.75 -7.27 -4.46
N THR A 113 -21.85 -7.45 -5.79
CA THR A 113 -20.72 -7.31 -6.72
C THR A 113 -20.27 -5.87 -6.92
N ASP A 114 -21.11 -4.89 -6.57
CA ASP A 114 -20.78 -3.46 -6.72
C ASP A 114 -19.62 -3.03 -5.83
N VAL A 115 -19.30 -3.79 -4.78
CA VAL A 115 -18.13 -3.55 -3.94
C VAL A 115 -16.82 -3.59 -4.72
N PHE A 116 -16.77 -4.36 -5.81
CA PHE A 116 -15.57 -4.49 -6.65
C PHE A 116 -15.51 -3.42 -7.74
N THR A 117 -16.66 -3.01 -8.28
CA THR A 117 -16.74 -2.03 -9.37
C THR A 117 -16.73 -0.60 -8.86
N ARG A 118 -17.35 -0.33 -7.70
CA ARG A 118 -17.44 1.01 -7.10
C ARG A 118 -16.26 1.37 -6.19
N GLY A 119 -15.43 0.39 -5.81
CA GLY A 119 -14.24 0.59 -4.96
C GLY A 119 -13.00 -0.18 -5.40
N PRO A 120 -12.61 -0.18 -6.69
CA PRO A 120 -11.47 -0.98 -7.18
C PRO A 120 -10.15 -0.60 -6.49
N GLY A 121 -9.99 0.66 -6.10
CA GLY A 121 -8.82 1.15 -5.38
C GLY A 121 -8.67 0.54 -3.99
N LEU A 122 -9.77 0.30 -3.26
CA LEU A 122 -9.72 -0.38 -1.96
C LEU A 122 -9.15 -1.80 -2.09
N TRP A 123 -9.61 -2.54 -3.09
CA TRP A 123 -9.15 -3.91 -3.34
C TRP A 123 -7.69 -3.96 -3.76
N LEU A 124 -7.30 -3.11 -4.70
CA LEU A 124 -5.90 -3.07 -5.16
C LEU A 124 -4.96 -2.68 -4.02
N THR A 125 -5.35 -1.69 -3.22
CA THR A 125 -4.61 -1.27 -2.01
C THR A 125 -4.52 -2.41 -0.99
N GLY A 126 -5.63 -3.11 -0.72
CA GLY A 126 -5.66 -4.25 0.19
C GLY A 126 -4.73 -5.39 -0.24
N ILE A 127 -4.72 -5.72 -1.55
CA ILE A 127 -3.79 -6.70 -2.13
C ILE A 127 -2.34 -6.23 -1.92
N GLY A 128 -2.06 -4.98 -2.22
CA GLY A 128 -0.73 -4.40 -2.01
C GLY A 128 -0.29 -4.44 -0.54
N LEU A 129 -1.17 -4.19 0.42
CA LEU A 129 -0.88 -4.27 1.85
C LEU A 129 -0.62 -5.71 2.33
N VAL A 130 -1.34 -6.70 1.78
CA VAL A 130 -1.05 -8.12 2.03
C VAL A 130 0.33 -8.50 1.46
N MET A 131 0.65 -8.04 0.26
CA MET A 131 1.98 -8.24 -0.34
C MET A 131 3.09 -7.60 0.50
N LEU A 132 2.86 -6.40 1.03
CA LEU A 132 3.80 -5.70 1.89
C LEU A 132 4.01 -6.44 3.21
N ALA A 133 2.93 -6.89 3.86
CA ALA A 133 3.02 -7.72 5.06
C ALA A 133 3.80 -9.02 4.78
N ARG A 134 3.58 -9.64 3.61
CA ARG A 134 4.35 -10.81 3.19
C ARG A 134 5.82 -10.50 2.97
N ALA A 135 6.14 -9.37 2.34
CA ALA A 135 7.51 -8.93 2.14
C ALA A 135 8.24 -8.71 3.48
N THR A 136 7.59 -8.04 4.43
CA THR A 136 8.11 -7.86 5.80
C THR A 136 8.42 -9.21 6.47
N TYR A 137 7.52 -10.18 6.32
CA TYR A 137 7.74 -11.53 6.86
C TYR A 137 8.91 -12.24 6.19
N GLU A 138 9.11 -12.07 4.88
CA GLU A 138 10.28 -12.63 4.18
C GLU A 138 11.58 -11.97 4.68
N VAL A 139 11.62 -10.64 4.85
CA VAL A 139 12.78 -9.92 5.42
C VAL A 139 13.08 -10.39 6.85
N PHE A 140 12.06 -10.65 7.67
CA PHE A 140 12.23 -11.17 9.02
C PHE A 140 12.89 -12.56 9.07
N ARG A 141 12.65 -13.40 8.04
CA ARG A 141 13.24 -14.75 7.95
C ARG A 141 14.63 -14.76 7.30
N GLU A 142 15.11 -13.64 6.75
CA GLU A 142 16.46 -13.58 6.21
C GLU A 142 17.49 -13.73 7.36
N PRO A 143 18.49 -14.62 7.23
CA PRO A 143 19.51 -14.77 8.25
C PRO A 143 20.28 -13.45 8.44
N PRO A 144 20.67 -13.10 9.68
CA PRO A 144 21.40 -11.87 9.93
C PRO A 144 22.71 -11.88 9.13
N ARG A 145 22.83 -10.95 8.17
CA ARG A 145 24.08 -10.69 7.46
C ARG A 145 24.98 -9.91 8.41
N TYR A 146 25.83 -10.65 9.15
CA TYR A 146 26.94 -10.09 9.90
C TYR A 146 28.07 -9.66 8.96
#